data_AF-V8NGA5-F1
#
_entry.id   AF-V8NGA5-F1
#
_cell.length_a   1.000
_cell.length_b   1.000
_cell.length_c   1.000
_cell.angle_alpha   90.00
_cell.angle_beta   90.00
_cell.angle_gamma   90.00
#
_symmetry.space_group_name_H-M   'P 1'
#
loop_
_entity.id
_entity.type
_entity.pdbx_description
1 polymer ?
#
loop_
_entity_poly.entity_id
_entity_poly.type
_entity_poly.pdbx_seq_one_letter_code
_entity_poly.pdbx_strand_id
1 'polypeptide(L)'
;DLVDWGKPLLWQVGHLHEKYDEWVHQPVDRPIRLFHSDLMEFLSRATWYIVCIFWLPVVFFLSWHCYTTLAQGKTRLFSSFTSAYAVPVHKDCFLLLFVLGILAWSLVEYLIHRFIFHMNPPASNYYLITLHFLMHGQHHKPFVVWFDPGRITKSEERLLESNRELRS
;
A
#
# COMPACT_ATOMS: atom_id res chain seq x y z
N ASP A 1 16.14 -3.42 23.80
CA ASP A 1 15.23 -2.96 22.74
C ASP A 1 13.83 -3.52 22.96
N LEU A 2 12.79 -2.79 22.57
CA LEU A 2 11.38 -3.22 22.71
C LEU A 2 10.97 -4.33 21.73
N VAL A 3 11.76 -4.51 20.66
CA VAL A 3 11.59 -5.54 19.63
C VAL A 3 12.94 -6.19 19.34
N ASP A 4 12.91 -7.44 18.87
CA ASP A 4 14.08 -8.19 18.42
C ASP A 4 14.31 -7.94 16.92
N TRP A 5 15.34 -7.16 16.60
CA TRP A 5 15.73 -6.82 15.23
C TRP A 5 16.31 -7.99 14.43
N GLY A 6 16.71 -9.08 15.11
CA GLY A 6 17.16 -10.32 14.45
C GLY A 6 16.01 -11.17 13.92
N LYS A 7 14.77 -10.81 14.24
CA LYS A 7 13.56 -11.54 13.86
C LYS A 7 12.58 -10.67 13.05
N PRO A 8 11.66 -11.28 12.28
CA PRO A 8 10.65 -10.55 11.54
C PRO A 8 9.77 -9.67 12.44
N LEU A 9 9.57 -8.42 12.08
CA LEU A 9 8.88 -7.45 12.95
C LEU A 9 7.36 -7.58 12.97
N LEU A 10 6.73 -8.08 11.89
CA LEU A 10 5.27 -8.03 11.73
C LEU A 10 4.51 -8.65 12.91
N TRP A 11 4.95 -9.80 13.40
CA TRP A 11 4.28 -10.47 14.52
C TRP A 11 4.79 -10.02 15.90
N GLN A 12 5.86 -9.22 15.95
CA GLN A 12 6.38 -8.66 17.18
C GLN A 12 5.64 -7.37 17.58
N VAL A 13 5.30 -6.53 16.59
CA VAL A 13 4.73 -5.19 16.85
C VAL A 13 3.40 -5.23 17.60
N GLY A 14 2.56 -6.24 17.39
CA GLY A 14 1.29 -6.35 18.11
C GLY A 14 1.46 -6.57 19.62
N HIS A 15 2.62 -7.08 20.06
CA HIS A 15 2.93 -7.29 21.49
C HIS A 15 3.43 -6.01 22.18
N LEU A 16 3.62 -4.91 21.45
CA LEU A 16 4.06 -3.64 22.03
C LEU A 16 2.95 -2.94 22.84
N HIS A 17 1.69 -3.25 22.55
CA HIS A 17 0.51 -2.69 23.25
C HIS A 17 0.63 -1.17 23.42
N GLU A 18 0.66 -0.67 24.66
CA GLU A 18 0.71 0.76 24.99
C GLU A 18 1.97 1.46 24.47
N LYS A 19 3.07 0.72 24.29
CA LYS A 19 4.36 1.26 23.81
C LYS A 19 4.43 1.37 22.30
N TYR A 20 3.40 0.90 21.58
CA TYR A 20 3.39 0.87 20.13
C TYR A 20 3.44 2.26 19.51
N ASP A 21 2.62 3.19 20.02
CA ASP A 21 2.45 4.52 19.44
C ASP A 21 3.73 5.35 19.52
N GLU A 22 4.40 5.32 20.68
CA GLU A 22 5.70 5.97 20.83
C GLU A 22 6.75 5.28 19.94
N TRP A 23 6.79 3.94 19.95
CA TRP A 23 7.78 3.20 19.20
C TRP A 23 7.65 3.41 17.69
N VAL A 24 6.45 3.43 17.11
CA VAL A 24 6.26 3.50 15.66
C VAL A 24 6.77 4.82 15.07
N HIS A 25 6.65 5.92 15.82
CA HIS A 25 7.11 7.25 15.42
C HIS A 25 8.61 7.50 15.65
N GLN A 26 9.30 6.63 16.40
CA GLN A 26 10.74 6.76 16.59
C GLN A 26 11.51 6.36 15.32
N PRO A 27 12.38 7.25 14.79
CA PRO A 27 13.21 6.91 13.65
C PRO A 27 14.27 5.88 14.04
N VAL A 28 14.43 4.84 13.23
CA VAL A 28 15.45 3.81 13.40
C VAL A 28 16.20 3.63 12.08
N ASP A 29 17.51 3.84 12.10
CA ASP A 29 18.39 3.66 10.95
C ASP A 29 19.01 2.26 10.95
N ARG A 30 18.19 1.24 10.69
CA ARG A 30 18.60 -0.18 10.68
C ARG A 30 17.85 -0.93 9.57
N PRO A 31 18.46 -1.97 8.96
CA PRO A 31 17.79 -2.79 7.96
C PRO A 31 16.65 -3.60 8.60
N ILE A 32 15.40 -3.33 8.20
CA ILE A 32 14.19 -3.97 8.74
C ILE A 32 13.80 -5.20 7.91
N ARG A 33 13.44 -6.30 8.58
CA ARG A 33 12.80 -7.48 7.96
C ARG A 33 11.37 -7.62 8.48
N LEU A 34 10.39 -7.69 7.58
CA LEU A 34 8.97 -7.74 7.97
C LEU A 34 8.48 -9.17 8.13
N PHE A 35 8.83 -10.05 7.18
CA PHE A 35 8.33 -11.43 7.10
C PHE A 35 9.42 -12.48 7.33
N HIS A 36 9.00 -13.66 7.77
CA HIS A 36 9.90 -14.80 7.88
C HIS A 36 10.26 -15.37 6.51
N SER A 37 9.29 -15.46 5.59
CA SER A 37 9.49 -15.99 4.24
C SER A 37 10.12 -14.96 3.30
N ASP A 38 11.13 -15.38 2.53
CA ASP A 38 11.79 -14.54 1.53
C ASP A 38 10.85 -14.12 0.39
N LEU A 39 9.84 -14.94 0.06
CA LEU A 39 8.83 -14.60 -0.94
C LEU A 39 7.93 -13.45 -0.45
N MET A 40 7.45 -13.52 0.80
CA MET A 40 6.62 -12.46 1.37
C MET A 40 7.41 -11.16 1.56
N GLU A 41 8.70 -11.27 1.91
CA GLU A 41 9.62 -10.13 1.98
C GLU A 41 9.93 -9.56 0.58
N PHE A 42 9.88 -10.37 -0.47
CA PHE A 42 9.97 -9.89 -1.83
C PHE A 42 8.69 -9.16 -2.26
N LEU A 43 7.52 -9.72 -1.97
CA LEU A 43 6.23 -9.11 -2.32
C LEU A 43 5.95 -7.81 -1.56
N SER A 44 6.49 -7.64 -0.35
CA SER A 44 6.37 -6.37 0.39
C SER A 44 7.19 -5.23 -0.21
N ARG A 45 8.15 -5.55 -1.09
CA ARG A 45 8.97 -4.57 -1.83
C ARG A 45 8.30 -4.16 -3.14
N ALA A 46 7.21 -3.40 -3.05
CA ALA A 46 6.56 -2.71 -4.17
C ALA A 46 7.27 -1.41 -4.62
N THR A 47 8.15 -1.47 -5.62
CA THR A 47 8.79 -0.27 -6.18
C THR A 47 7.78 0.67 -6.85
N TRP A 48 8.10 1.98 -6.87
CA TRP A 48 7.17 3.01 -7.35
C TRP A 48 6.64 2.78 -8.77
N TYR A 49 7.45 2.21 -9.67
CA TYR A 49 7.05 1.97 -11.06
C TYR A 49 6.09 0.78 -11.21
N ILE A 50 6.04 -0.16 -10.25
CA ILE A 50 5.08 -1.27 -10.28
C ILE A 50 3.65 -0.73 -10.24
N VAL A 51 3.41 0.30 -9.44
CA VAL A 51 2.11 1.00 -9.37
C VAL A 51 1.72 1.52 -10.76
N CYS A 52 2.63 2.19 -11.46
CA CYS A 52 2.35 2.71 -12.80
C CYS A 52 2.09 1.59 -13.82
N ILE A 53 2.93 0.56 -13.86
CA ILE A 53 2.81 -0.55 -14.84
C ILE A 53 1.48 -1.28 -14.66
N PHE A 54 1.03 -1.48 -13.43
CA PHE A 54 -0.19 -2.21 -13.15
C PHE A 54 -1.45 -1.37 -13.38
N TRP A 55 -1.48 -0.13 -12.87
CA TRP A 55 -2.71 0.67 -12.86
C TRP A 55 -2.96 1.44 -14.16
N LEU A 56 -1.91 1.84 -14.90
CA LEU A 56 -2.11 2.58 -16.15
C LEU A 56 -2.92 1.79 -17.20
N PRO A 57 -2.62 0.51 -17.51
CA PRO A 57 -3.42 -0.28 -18.43
C PRO A 57 -4.89 -0.39 -18.01
N VAL A 58 -5.15 -0.53 -16.71
CA VAL A 58 -6.51 -0.60 -16.15
C VAL A 58 -7.25 0.72 -16.38
N VAL A 59 -6.61 1.86 -16.08
CA VAL A 59 -7.18 3.19 -16.30
C VAL A 59 -7.48 3.42 -17.78
N PHE A 60 -6.56 3.06 -18.68
CA PHE A 60 -6.77 3.19 -20.13
C PHE A 60 -7.92 2.31 -20.63
N PHE A 61 -7.96 1.05 -20.22
CA PHE A 61 -9.02 0.12 -20.61
C PHE A 61 -10.40 0.60 -20.13
N LEU A 62 -10.51 1.00 -18.86
CA LEU A 62 -11.77 1.51 -18.31
C LEU A 62 -12.20 2.83 -18.95
N SER A 63 -11.24 3.72 -19.24
CA SER A 63 -11.50 4.98 -19.94
C SER A 63 -12.03 4.73 -21.35
N TRP A 64 -11.39 3.81 -22.09
CA TRP A 64 -11.84 3.39 -23.42
C TRP A 64 -13.24 2.76 -23.38
N HIS A 65 -13.48 1.84 -22.45
CA HIS A 65 -14.77 1.20 -22.27
C HIS A 65 -15.88 2.21 -21.93
N CYS A 66 -15.60 3.16 -21.03
CA CYS A 66 -16.53 4.23 -20.68
C CYS A 66 -16.84 5.12 -21.91
N TYR A 67 -15.81 5.58 -22.62
CA TYR A 67 -15.96 6.43 -23.79
C TYR A 67 -16.77 5.75 -24.90
N THR A 68 -16.46 4.49 -25.22
CA THR A 68 -17.19 3.71 -26.23
C THR A 68 -18.65 3.47 -25.85
N THR A 69 -18.93 3.23 -24.57
CA THR A 69 -20.30 3.10 -24.05
C THR A 69 -21.08 4.41 -24.19
N LEU A 70 -20.46 5.54 -23.83
CA LEU A 70 -21.06 6.87 -24.00
C LEU A 70 -21.31 7.21 -25.47
N ALA A 71 -20.39 6.84 -26.37
CA ALA A 71 -20.51 7.07 -27.80
C ALA A 71 -21.70 6.33 -28.45
N GLN A 72 -22.19 5.25 -27.85
CA GLN A 72 -23.39 4.54 -28.32
C GLN A 72 -24.68 5.34 -28.09
N GLY A 73 -24.65 6.43 -27.31
CA GLY A 73 -25.79 7.35 -27.10
C GLY A 73 -26.98 6.76 -26.34
N LYS A 74 -26.84 5.54 -25.80
CA LYS A 74 -27.88 4.82 -25.05
C LYS A 74 -27.81 5.07 -23.54
N THR A 75 -26.73 5.69 -23.07
CA THR A 75 -26.49 5.91 -21.64
C THR A 75 -27.37 7.04 -21.12
N ARG A 76 -28.32 6.69 -20.25
CA ARG A 76 -29.22 7.64 -19.58
C ARG A 76 -29.04 7.54 -18.08
N LEU A 77 -28.68 8.65 -17.44
CA LEU A 77 -28.64 8.73 -15.97
C LEU A 77 -30.05 8.67 -15.42
N PHE A 78 -30.19 8.16 -14.18
CA PHE A 78 -31.45 8.05 -13.43
C PHE A 78 -32.53 7.14 -14.03
N SER A 79 -32.26 6.46 -15.16
CA SER A 79 -33.18 5.51 -15.77
C SER A 79 -33.59 4.37 -14.83
N SER A 80 -32.76 4.02 -13.85
CA SER A 80 -33.08 3.00 -12.83
C SER A 80 -34.05 3.47 -11.74
N PHE A 81 -34.16 4.77 -11.51
CA PHE A 81 -35.03 5.34 -10.47
C PHE A 81 -36.34 5.88 -11.02
N THR A 82 -36.31 6.52 -12.20
CA THR A 82 -37.53 7.01 -12.85
C THR A 82 -37.31 7.27 -14.34
N SER A 83 -38.26 6.82 -15.16
CA SER A 83 -38.26 7.05 -16.61
C SER A 83 -38.44 8.54 -16.98
N ALA A 84 -39.06 9.32 -16.09
CA ALA A 84 -39.44 10.71 -16.37
C ALA A 84 -38.26 11.70 -16.37
N TYR A 85 -37.15 11.38 -15.70
CA TYR A 85 -35.98 12.27 -15.55
C TYR A 85 -34.70 11.63 -16.09
N ALA A 86 -34.82 10.83 -17.15
CA ALA A 86 -33.69 10.17 -17.78
C ALA A 86 -32.85 11.19 -18.56
N VAL A 87 -31.73 11.66 -17.99
CA VAL A 87 -30.83 12.64 -18.64
C VAL A 87 -29.86 11.89 -19.56
N PRO A 88 -29.85 12.14 -20.89
CA PRO A 88 -28.90 11.51 -21.80
C PRO A 88 -27.49 12.07 -21.53
N VAL A 89 -26.51 11.18 -21.38
CA VAL A 89 -25.11 11.57 -21.21
C VAL A 89 -24.38 11.43 -22.53
N HIS A 90 -23.93 12.56 -23.07
CA HIS A 90 -23.17 12.57 -24.31
C HIS A 90 -21.70 12.21 -24.04
N LYS A 91 -20.99 11.75 -25.08
CA LYS A 91 -19.55 11.43 -25.01
C LYS A 91 -18.68 12.60 -24.53
N ASP A 92 -19.10 13.83 -24.76
CA ASP A 92 -18.33 15.03 -24.39
C ASP A 92 -18.31 15.23 -22.86
N CYS A 93 -19.25 14.63 -22.14
CA CYS A 93 -19.25 14.59 -20.68
C CYS A 93 -18.15 13.69 -20.10
N PHE A 94 -17.50 12.85 -20.91
CA PHE A 94 -16.45 11.93 -20.46
C PHE A 94 -15.34 12.68 -19.71
N LEU A 95 -14.83 13.78 -20.27
CA LEU A 95 -13.75 14.55 -19.64
C LEU A 95 -14.19 15.10 -18.28
N LEU A 96 -15.41 15.61 -18.19
CA LEU A 96 -15.97 16.13 -16.94
C LEU A 96 -16.13 15.01 -15.88
N LEU A 97 -16.62 13.84 -16.27
CA LEU A 97 -16.74 12.67 -15.39
C LEU A 97 -15.37 12.17 -14.94
N PHE A 98 -14.38 12.18 -15.82
CA PHE A 98 -13.01 11.78 -15.50
C PHE A 98 -12.35 12.74 -14.50
N VAL A 99 -12.47 14.06 -14.71
CA VAL A 99 -11.99 15.06 -13.75
C VAL A 99 -12.73 14.97 -12.41
N LEU A 100 -14.04 14.77 -12.44
CA LEU A 100 -14.82 14.53 -11.21
C LEU A 100 -14.33 13.28 -10.48
N GLY A 101 -13.95 12.23 -11.21
CA GLY A 101 -13.32 11.03 -10.65
C GLY A 101 -11.99 11.32 -9.95
N ILE A 102 -11.13 12.15 -10.55
CA ILE A 102 -9.87 12.59 -9.92
C ILE A 102 -10.14 13.38 -8.63
N LEU A 103 -11.12 14.29 -8.65
CA LEU A 103 -11.50 15.06 -7.46
C LEU A 103 -12.09 14.16 -6.38
N ALA A 104 -12.96 13.23 -6.74
CA ALA A 104 -13.50 12.23 -5.81
C ALA A 104 -12.39 11.36 -5.22
N TRP A 105 -11.40 10.96 -6.02
CA TRP A 105 -10.22 10.25 -5.53
C TRP A 105 -9.46 11.07 -4.49
N SER A 106 -9.21 12.36 -4.74
CA SER A 106 -8.53 13.22 -3.76
C SER A 106 -9.26 13.30 -2.41
N LEU A 107 -10.60 13.30 -2.43
CA LEU A 107 -11.41 13.25 -1.21
C LEU A 107 -11.28 11.88 -0.53
N VAL A 108 -11.39 10.78 -1.28
CA VAL A 108 -11.24 9.42 -0.75
C VAL A 108 -9.86 9.22 -0.14
N GLU A 109 -8.81 9.67 -0.82
CA GLU A 109 -7.43 9.66 -0.34
C GLU A 109 -7.31 10.37 1.01
N TYR A 110 -7.85 11.60 1.10
CA TYR A 110 -7.85 12.36 2.34
C TYR A 110 -8.56 11.62 3.49
N LEU A 111 -9.74 11.05 3.22
CA LEU A 111 -10.52 10.33 4.23
C LEU A 111 -9.79 9.06 4.69
N ILE A 112 -9.25 8.26 3.77
CA ILE A 112 -8.51 7.04 4.10
C ILE A 112 -7.24 7.38 4.89
N HIS A 113 -6.48 8.38 4.44
CA HIS A 113 -5.25 8.78 5.10
C HIS A 113 -5.52 9.28 6.54
N ARG A 114 -6.50 10.17 6.69
CA ARG A 114 -6.81 10.76 7.99
C ARG A 114 -7.45 9.77 8.96
N PHE A 115 -8.39 8.95 8.51
CA PHE A 115 -9.22 8.13 9.40
C PHE A 115 -8.79 6.67 9.50
N ILE A 116 -8.13 6.12 8.47
CA ILE A 116 -7.68 4.72 8.47
C ILE A 116 -6.19 4.63 8.74
N PHE A 117 -5.37 5.41 8.03
CA PHE A 117 -3.91 5.32 8.14
C PHE A 117 -3.36 5.98 9.41
N HIS A 118 -3.99 7.07 9.89
CA HIS A 118 -3.67 7.71 11.17
C HIS A 118 -4.66 7.38 12.29
N MET A 119 -5.31 6.21 12.22
CA MET A 119 -6.11 5.72 13.32
C MET A 119 -5.20 5.33 14.49
N ASN A 120 -5.55 5.71 15.71
CA ASN A 120 -4.86 5.23 16.91
C ASN A 120 -5.40 3.85 17.32
N PRO A 121 -4.67 2.75 17.09
CA PRO A 121 -5.17 1.43 17.46
C PRO A 121 -5.24 1.31 18.99
N PRO A 122 -6.32 0.77 19.57
CA PRO A 122 -6.40 0.49 20.99
C PRO A 122 -5.30 -0.50 21.39
N ALA A 123 -4.57 -0.17 22.47
CA ALA A 123 -3.46 -0.98 22.97
C ALA A 123 -3.85 -2.42 23.32
N SER A 124 -5.13 -2.70 23.58
CA SER A 124 -5.64 -4.04 23.90
C SER A 124 -5.75 -4.96 22.68
N ASN A 125 -5.68 -4.44 21.45
CA ASN A 125 -5.91 -5.23 20.24
C ASN A 125 -4.64 -5.44 19.40
N TYR A 126 -4.03 -6.61 19.60
CA TYR A 126 -2.86 -7.09 18.88
C TYR A 126 -2.99 -6.99 17.34
N TYR A 127 -4.13 -7.43 16.79
CA TYR A 127 -4.33 -7.49 15.35
C TYR A 127 -4.46 -6.11 14.74
N LEU A 128 -5.12 -5.19 15.45
CA LEU A 128 -5.33 -3.83 14.97
C LEU A 128 -4.03 -3.02 14.97
N ILE A 129 -3.17 -3.23 15.97
CA ILE A 129 -1.80 -2.70 16.00
C ILE A 129 -0.99 -3.23 14.81
N THR A 130 -1.05 -4.54 14.57
CA THR A 130 -0.33 -5.20 13.47
C THR A 130 -0.79 -4.70 12.11
N LEU A 131 -2.11 -4.54 11.93
CA LEU A 131 -2.71 -4.01 10.70
C LEU A 131 -2.30 -2.55 10.47
N HIS A 132 -2.37 -1.70 11.50
CA HIS A 132 -1.91 -0.31 11.41
C HIS A 132 -0.44 -0.24 11.02
N PHE A 133 0.42 -1.09 11.60
CA PHE A 133 1.82 -1.18 11.24
C PHE A 133 2.04 -1.55 9.77
N LEU A 134 1.29 -2.54 9.27
CA LEU A 134 1.39 -2.99 7.88
C LEU A 134 0.90 -1.93 6.89
N MET A 135 -0.18 -1.20 7.22
CA MET A 135 -0.74 -0.18 6.33
C MET A 135 0.07 1.12 6.30
N HIS A 136 0.46 1.62 7.47
CA HIS A 136 1.05 2.96 7.59
C HIS A 136 2.26 3.02 8.53
N GLY A 137 2.24 2.31 9.66
CA GLY A 137 3.30 2.42 10.67
C GLY A 137 4.72 2.12 10.17
N GLN A 138 4.88 1.23 9.19
CA GLN A 138 6.17 0.97 8.56
C GLN A 138 6.74 2.19 7.80
N HIS A 139 5.89 3.09 7.29
CA HIS A 139 6.33 4.28 6.55
C HIS A 139 6.96 5.35 7.46
N HIS A 140 6.62 5.35 8.76
CA HIS A 140 7.27 6.22 9.75
C HIS A 140 8.68 5.74 10.13
N LYS A 141 9.03 4.49 9.80
CA LYS A 141 10.37 3.98 10.00
C LYS A 141 11.26 4.42 8.82
N PRO A 142 12.47 4.95 9.08
CA PRO A 142 13.38 5.40 8.05
C PRO A 142 13.54 4.36 6.95
N PHE A 143 13.45 4.90 5.74
CA PHE A 143 13.41 4.24 4.45
C PHE A 143 14.72 3.52 4.11
N VAL A 144 15.13 2.52 4.92
CA VAL A 144 16.19 1.55 4.56
C VAL A 144 15.58 0.30 3.89
N VAL A 145 14.27 0.33 3.60
CA VAL A 145 13.54 -0.81 3.01
C VAL A 145 13.65 -0.84 1.48
N TRP A 146 13.91 0.30 0.84
CA TRP A 146 13.72 0.45 -0.62
C TRP A 146 14.99 0.67 -1.42
N PHE A 147 16.07 1.14 -0.79
CA PHE A 147 17.30 1.55 -1.46
C PHE A 147 18.56 1.05 -0.72
N ASP A 148 18.58 -0.23 -0.36
CA ASP A 148 19.84 -0.91 0.01
C ASP A 148 20.23 -1.96 -1.06
N PRO A 149 20.90 -1.54 -2.15
CA PRO A 149 21.48 -2.47 -3.12
C PRO A 149 22.55 -3.39 -2.51
N GLY A 150 23.05 -3.12 -1.30
CA GLY A 150 24.05 -3.93 -0.59
C GLY A 150 23.46 -5.07 0.27
N ARG A 151 22.14 -5.27 0.27
CA ARG A 151 21.50 -6.29 1.12
C ARG A 151 21.53 -7.69 0.51
N ILE A 152 21.50 -7.79 -0.81
CA ILE A 152 21.62 -9.07 -1.55
C ILE A 152 23.05 -9.58 -1.43
N THR A 153 24.04 -8.71 -1.66
CA THR A 153 25.46 -9.05 -1.57
C THR A 153 25.86 -9.51 -0.17
N LYS A 154 25.37 -8.86 0.89
CA LYS A 154 25.63 -9.27 2.28
C LYS A 154 24.95 -10.60 2.67
N SER A 155 23.90 -11.02 1.97
CA SER A 155 23.27 -12.32 2.20
C SER A 155 24.07 -13.45 1.53
N GLU A 156 24.64 -13.19 0.35
CA GLU A 156 25.53 -14.11 -0.36
C GLU A 156 26.89 -14.24 0.32
N GLU A 157 27.49 -13.15 0.78
CA GLU A 157 28.75 -13.16 1.54
C GLU A 157 28.64 -13.99 2.83
N ARG A 158 27.52 -13.90 3.54
CA ARG A 158 27.29 -14.65 4.79
C ARG A 158 27.11 -16.15 4.54
N LEU A 159 26.51 -16.54 3.40
CA LEU A 159 26.41 -17.94 2.97
C LEU A 159 27.77 -18.49 2.53
N LEU A 160 28.62 -17.65 1.96
CA LEU A 160 29.99 -18.01 1.57
C LEU A 160 30.90 -18.18 2.79
N GLU A 161 30.81 -17.29 3.79
CA GLU A 161 31.55 -17.41 5.06
C GLU A 161 31.15 -18.66 5.84
N SER A 162 29.84 -18.92 5.98
CA SER A 162 29.34 -20.13 6.64
C SER A 162 29.82 -21.42 5.95
N ASN A 163 29.84 -21.44 4.61
CA ASN A 163 30.40 -22.58 3.86
C ASN A 163 31.92 -22.72 4.01
N ARG A 164 32.63 -21.63 4.34
CA ARG A 164 34.08 -21.63 4.54
C ARG A 164 34.45 -22.20 5.91
N GLU A 165 33.72 -21.84 6.95
CA GLU A 165 33.87 -22.39 8.30
C GLU A 165 33.51 -23.87 8.38
N LEU A 166 32.52 -24.33 7.60
CA LEU A 166 32.18 -25.76 7.51
C LEU A 166 33.23 -26.59 6.76
N ARG A 167 34.15 -25.95 6.02
CA ARG A 167 35.21 -26.58 5.24
C ARG A 167 36.60 -26.49 5.89
N SER A 168 36.72 -25.80 7.03
CA SER A 168 37.94 -25.73 7.86
C SER A 168 37.85 -26.68 9.04
#